data_AF-A0AAV7IV71-F1
#
_entry.id   AF-A0AAV7IV71-F1
#
_cell.length_a   1.000
_cell.length_b   1.000
_cell.length_c   1.000
_cell.angle_alpha   90.00
_cell.angle_beta   90.00
_cell.angle_gamma   90.00
#
_symmetry.space_group_name_H-M   'P 1'
#
loop_
_entity.id
_entity.type
_entity.pdbx_description
1 polymer ?
#
loop_
_entity_poly.entity_id
_entity_poly.type
_entity_poly.pdbx_seq_one_letter_code
_entity_poly.pdbx_strand_id
1 'polypeptide(L)'
;MCLSQNTFNYSCIILAIKLFITEQYVYRYRNIFFQLLDTLPVCQDFNRQLCNRPACKFIHLYDGNVEVVDNRVTVCRDAVKGACMRPQCKYYHIPVALPPAPLMAISASSSS
;
A
#
# COMPACT_ATOMS: atom_id res chain seq x y z
N MET A 1 -14.42 37.86 19.81
CA MET A 1 -13.80 36.60 20.26
C MET A 1 -14.41 35.46 19.47
N CYS A 2 -13.82 35.08 18.33
CA CYS A 2 -14.25 33.91 17.56
C CYS A 2 -12.99 33.19 17.08
N LEU A 3 -12.47 32.26 17.88
CA LEU A 3 -11.39 31.36 17.46
C LEU A 3 -12.01 30.27 16.57
N SER A 4 -11.68 30.29 15.29
CA SER A 4 -12.18 29.38 14.26
C SER A 4 -11.71 27.93 14.52
N GLN A 5 -12.61 27.07 14.98
CA GLN A 5 -12.39 25.64 15.20
C GLN A 5 -12.76 24.77 13.98
N ASN A 6 -12.39 25.15 12.75
CA ASN A 6 -12.85 24.38 11.56
C ASN A 6 -11.81 24.14 10.45
N THR A 7 -10.53 24.33 10.75
CA THR A 7 -9.40 23.92 9.87
C THR A 7 -8.57 22.81 10.49
N PHE A 8 -9.09 22.16 11.54
CA PHE A 8 -8.54 20.92 12.04
C PHE A 8 -9.06 19.77 11.17
N ASN A 9 -8.13 19.02 10.58
CA ASN A 9 -8.24 17.57 10.42
C ASN A 9 -8.62 16.93 9.07
N TYR A 10 -8.81 17.60 7.92
CA TYR A 10 -8.92 16.80 6.67
C TYR A 10 -7.60 16.09 6.33
N SER A 11 -6.48 16.82 6.37
CA SER A 11 -5.14 16.25 6.17
C SER A 11 -4.78 15.23 7.26
N CYS A 12 -5.16 15.48 8.53
CA CYS A 12 -4.90 14.54 9.62
C CYS A 12 -5.80 13.30 9.59
N ILE A 13 -7.07 13.41 9.18
CA ILE A 13 -7.98 12.27 9.03
C ILE A 13 -7.51 11.39 7.87
N ILE A 14 -7.13 11.97 6.73
CA ILE A 14 -6.56 11.21 5.61
C ILE A 14 -5.24 10.54 6.02
N LEU A 15 -4.38 11.23 6.77
CA LEU A 15 -3.15 10.65 7.29
C LEU A 15 -3.43 9.53 8.29
N ALA A 16 -4.39 9.69 9.19
CA ALA A 16 -4.80 8.68 10.17
C ALA A 16 -5.43 7.46 9.49
N ILE A 17 -6.29 7.65 8.48
CA ILE A 17 -6.86 6.56 7.68
C ILE A 17 -5.75 5.85 6.88
N LYS A 18 -4.82 6.60 6.30
CA LYS A 18 -3.66 6.03 5.59
C LYS A 18 -2.79 5.20 6.52
N LEU A 19 -2.50 5.68 7.72
CA LEU A 19 -1.79 4.93 8.77
C LEU A 19 -2.56 3.68 9.22
N PHE A 20 -3.88 3.78 9.37
CA PHE A 20 -4.72 2.66 9.78
C PHE A 20 -4.81 1.57 8.70
N ILE A 21 -4.95 1.97 7.42
CA ILE A 21 -4.99 1.06 6.27
C ILE A 21 -3.62 0.44 6.02
N THR A 22 -2.53 1.20 6.15
CA THR A 22 -1.17 0.65 6.05
C THR A 22 -0.92 -0.41 7.13
N GLU A 23 -1.29 -0.14 8.38
CA GLU A 23 -1.08 -1.12 9.47
C GLU A 23 -1.92 -2.39 9.27
N GLN A 24 -3.20 -2.27 8.89
CA GLN A 24 -4.08 -3.41 8.62
C GLN A 24 -3.58 -4.27 7.44
N TYR A 25 -3.12 -3.64 6.36
CA TYR A 25 -2.66 -4.36 5.17
C TYR A 25 -1.28 -4.98 5.37
N VAL A 26 -0.38 -4.30 6.08
CA VAL A 26 0.95 -4.82 6.45
C VAL A 26 0.84 -5.99 7.43
N TYR A 27 -0.19 -6.03 8.28
CA TYR A 27 -0.43 -7.15 9.19
C TYR A 27 -0.53 -8.51 8.48
N ARG A 28 -1.11 -8.53 7.28
CA ARG A 28 -1.20 -9.76 6.46
C ARG A 28 0.15 -10.32 6.04
N TYR A 29 1.19 -9.48 6.04
CA TYR A 29 2.55 -9.84 5.71
C TYR A 29 3.45 -9.98 6.95
N ARG A 30 2.86 -10.15 8.13
CA ARG A 30 3.58 -10.50 9.36
C ARG A 30 3.30 -11.96 9.73
N ASN A 31 4.29 -12.63 10.30
CA ASN A 31 4.14 -13.99 10.85
C ASN A 31 3.43 -13.96 12.22
N ILE A 32 3.20 -15.13 12.82
CA ILE A 32 2.62 -15.27 14.17
C ILE A 32 3.42 -14.53 15.27
N PHE A 33 4.71 -14.25 15.01
CA PHE A 33 5.59 -13.49 15.90
C PHE A 33 5.60 -11.97 15.60
N PHE A 34 4.66 -11.47 14.79
CA PHE A 34 4.60 -10.09 14.30
C PHE A 34 5.84 -9.62 13.49
N GLN A 35 6.68 -10.56 13.05
CA GLN A 35 7.83 -10.26 12.20
C GLN A 35 7.38 -10.14 10.74
N LEU A 36 7.75 -9.03 10.09
CA LEU A 36 7.50 -8.81 8.66
C LEU A 36 8.17 -9.90 7.83
N LEU A 37 7.42 -10.51 6.90
CA LEU A 37 7.98 -11.42 5.92
C LEU A 37 8.87 -10.62 4.97
N ASP A 38 10.19 -10.80 5.10
CA ASP A 38 11.17 -10.17 4.21
C ASP A 38 11.04 -10.66 2.77
N THR A 39 10.52 -11.87 2.55
CA THR A 39 10.33 -12.44 1.22
C THR A 39 8.90 -12.95 1.00
N LEU A 40 8.31 -12.59 -0.14
CA LEU A 40 6.96 -12.98 -0.55
C LEU A 40 7.00 -13.82 -1.84
N PRO A 41 6.21 -14.90 -1.95
CA PRO A 41 6.18 -15.73 -3.15
C PRO A 41 5.44 -15.03 -4.30
N VAL A 42 6.05 -15.08 -5.49
CA VAL A 42 5.51 -14.52 -6.73
C VAL A 42 4.72 -15.57 -7.50
N CYS A 43 3.65 -15.15 -8.17
CA CYS A 43 2.89 -16.03 -9.04
C CYS A 43 3.70 -16.34 -10.31
N GLN A 44 4.17 -17.58 -10.45
CA GLN A 44 4.84 -18.05 -11.67
C GLN A 44 3.92 -18.01 -12.89
N ASP A 45 2.65 -18.36 -12.71
CA ASP A 45 1.67 -18.39 -13.78
C ASP A 45 1.38 -16.97 -14.29
N PHE A 46 1.35 -15.96 -13.42
CA PHE A 46 1.21 -14.57 -13.83
C PHE A 46 2.39 -14.11 -14.68
N ASN A 47 3.62 -14.48 -14.30
CA ASN A 47 4.82 -14.18 -15.10
C ASN A 47 4.80 -14.85 -16.49
N ARG A 48 4.12 -16.00 -16.61
CA ARG A 48 3.88 -16.71 -17.89
C ARG A 48 2.63 -16.23 -18.63
N GLN A 49 1.92 -15.23 -18.10
CA GLN A 49 0.61 -14.76 -18.58
C GLN A 49 -0.50 -15.82 -18.61
N LEU A 50 -0.41 -16.78 -17.69
CA LEU A 50 -1.37 -17.87 -17.49
C LEU A 50 -2.31 -17.63 -16.30
N CYS A 51 -1.98 -16.68 -15.41
CA CYS A 51 -2.83 -16.33 -14.27
C CYS A 51 -3.63 -15.04 -14.51
N ASN A 52 -4.95 -15.12 -14.43
CA ASN A 52 -5.85 -13.96 -14.46
C ASN A 52 -6.77 -13.89 -13.22
N ARG A 53 -6.39 -14.57 -12.13
CA ARG A 53 -7.22 -14.62 -10.92
C ARG A 53 -7.08 -13.30 -10.15
N PRO A 54 -8.18 -12.56 -9.90
CA PRO A 54 -8.11 -11.28 -9.18
C PRO A 54 -7.72 -11.44 -7.71
N ALA A 55 -8.02 -12.60 -7.11
CA ALA A 55 -7.65 -12.97 -5.75
C ALA A 55 -6.61 -14.10 -5.75
N CYS A 56 -5.46 -13.89 -6.40
CA CYS A 56 -4.36 -14.86 -6.37
C CYS A 56 -3.71 -14.91 -4.98
N LYS A 57 -3.29 -16.11 -4.55
CA LYS A 57 -2.56 -16.30 -3.29
C LYS A 57 -1.14 -15.72 -3.35
N PHE A 58 -0.58 -15.63 -4.56
CA PHE A 58 0.78 -15.19 -4.83
C PHE A 58 0.81 -13.77 -5.38
N ILE A 59 1.95 -13.10 -5.25
CA ILE A 59 2.11 -11.72 -5.70
C ILE A 59 2.16 -11.65 -7.23
N HIS A 60 1.38 -10.75 -7.81
CA HIS A 60 1.45 -10.37 -9.22
C HIS A 60 2.30 -9.10 -9.33
N LEU A 61 3.46 -9.20 -9.97
CA LEU A 61 4.33 -8.05 -10.21
C LEU A 61 3.98 -7.41 -11.55
N TYR A 62 3.49 -6.17 -11.50
CA TYR A 62 3.26 -5.37 -12.71
C TYR A 62 4.49 -4.52 -13.06
N ASP A 63 5.28 -4.14 -12.05
CA ASP A 63 6.47 -3.33 -12.21
C ASP A 63 7.72 -4.21 -12.36
N GLY A 64 8.39 -4.11 -13.50
CA GLY A 64 9.64 -4.85 -13.81
C GLY A 64 10.87 -4.39 -13.02
N ASN A 65 10.73 -3.39 -12.14
CA ASN A 65 11.83 -2.83 -11.36
C ASN A 65 12.17 -3.63 -10.09
N VAL A 66 11.34 -4.62 -9.74
CA VAL A 66 11.51 -5.42 -8.53
C VAL A 66 12.30 -6.68 -8.85
N GLU A 67 13.34 -6.95 -8.05
CA GLU A 67 14.16 -8.15 -8.21
C GLU A 67 13.43 -9.39 -7.69
N VAL A 68 13.38 -10.44 -8.52
CA VAL A 68 12.81 -11.75 -8.17
C VAL A 68 13.95 -12.77 -8.06
N VAL A 69 14.10 -13.36 -6.89
CA VAL A 69 15.10 -14.40 -6.59
C VAL A 69 14.36 -15.65 -6.13
N ASP A 70 14.60 -16.80 -6.77
CA ASP A 70 13.95 -18.08 -6.43
C ASP A 70 12.41 -17.99 -6.32
N ASN A 71 11.79 -17.30 -7.29
CA ASN A 71 10.34 -17.06 -7.32
C ASN A 71 9.79 -16.31 -6.11
N ARG A 72 10.64 -15.55 -5.43
CA ARG A 72 10.30 -14.71 -4.29
C ARG A 72 10.77 -13.29 -4.53
N VAL A 73 10.03 -12.34 -3.99
CA VAL A 73 10.40 -10.91 -3.99
C VAL A 73 10.74 -10.49 -2.58
N THR A 74 11.73 -9.62 -2.46
CA THR A 74 12.11 -9.05 -1.16
C THR A 74 11.30 -7.78 -0.90
N VAL A 75 10.67 -7.69 0.27
CA VAL A 75 9.84 -6.54 0.68
C VAL A 75 10.73 -5.36 1.11
N CYS A 76 10.36 -4.15 0.70
CA CYS A 76 11.07 -2.95 1.14
C CYS A 76 10.68 -2.59 2.59
N ARG A 77 11.58 -2.85 3.54
CA ARG A 77 11.38 -2.51 4.96
C ARG A 77 11.17 -1.02 5.18
N ASP A 78 11.82 -0.17 4.39
CA ASP A 78 11.68 1.29 4.49
C ASP A 78 10.34 1.77 3.93
N ALA A 79 9.82 1.11 2.89
CA ALA A 79 8.51 1.46 2.33
C ALA A 79 7.37 1.11 3.30
N VAL A 80 7.49 0.00 4.03
CA VAL A 80 6.53 -0.37 5.09
C VAL A 80 6.48 0.69 6.19
N LYS A 81 7.62 1.32 6.48
CA LYS A 81 7.72 2.44 7.44
C LYS A 81 7.33 3.80 6.83
N GLY A 82 6.99 3.85 5.54
CA GLY A 82 6.72 5.10 4.82
C GLY A 82 7.94 5.98 4.56
N ALA A 83 9.16 5.46 4.75
CA ALA A 83 10.42 6.20 4.61
C ALA A 83 11.09 6.01 3.23
N CYS A 84 10.66 5.02 2.43
CA CYS A 84 11.23 4.82 1.10
C CYS A 84 10.70 5.86 0.11
N MET A 85 11.59 6.71 -0.40
CA MET A 85 11.31 7.75 -1.41
C MET A 85 11.96 7.45 -2.77
N ARG A 86 12.52 6.24 -2.95
CA ARG A 86 13.25 5.90 -4.19
C ARG A 86 12.27 5.70 -5.35
N PRO A 87 12.46 6.39 -6.48
CA PRO A 87 11.58 6.24 -7.65
C PRO A 87 11.75 4.87 -8.32
N GLN A 88 12.94 4.28 -8.26
CA GLN A 88 13.25 2.94 -8.74
C GLN A 88 13.75 2.09 -7.58
N CYS A 89 12.83 1.55 -6.79
CA CYS A 89 13.18 0.65 -5.70
C CYS A 89 13.29 -0.79 -6.22
N LYS A 90 14.43 -1.44 -5.96
CA LYS A 90 14.65 -2.86 -6.28
C LYS A 90 13.81 -3.83 -5.44
N TYR A 91 13.20 -3.33 -4.36
CA TYR A 91 12.41 -4.10 -3.40
C TYR A 91 10.92 -3.84 -3.58
N TYR A 92 10.10 -4.85 -3.30
CA TYR A 92 8.65 -4.78 -3.44
C TYR A 92 8.02 -3.82 -2.42
N HIS A 93 7.25 -2.85 -2.90
CA HIS A 93 6.46 -1.95 -2.07
C HIS A 93 5.04 -2.51 -1.95
N ILE A 94 4.61 -2.81 -0.72
CA ILE A 94 3.25 -3.30 -0.49
C ILE A 94 2.26 -2.18 -0.87
N PRO A 95 1.36 -2.40 -1.85
CA PRO A 95 0.43 -1.38 -2.30
C PRO A 95 -0.53 -1.01 -1.17
N VAL A 96 -0.51 0.26 -0.79
CA VAL A 96 -1.50 0.84 0.11
C VAL A 96 -2.72 1.17 -0.74
N ALA A 97 -3.78 0.39 -0.61
CA ALA A 97 -5.06 0.73 -1.21
C ALA A 97 -5.58 2.00 -0.54
N LEU A 98 -5.30 3.16 -1.13
CA LEU A 98 -5.98 4.40 -0.74
C LEU A 98 -7.46 4.23 -1.10
N PRO A 99 -8.40 4.64 -0.22
CA PRO A 99 -9.81 4.65 -0.58
C PRO A 99 -10.00 5.52 -1.82
N PRO A 100 -10.92 5.14 -2.73
CA PRO A 100 -11.09 5.83 -3.99
C PRO A 100 -11.48 7.30 -3.74
N ALA A 101 -10.83 8.20 -4.48
CA ALA A 101 -11.01 9.64 -4.46
C ALA A 101 -12.45 10.19 -4.63
N PRO A 102 -13.47 9.48 -5.16
CA PRO A 102 -14.83 10.03 -5.30
C PRO A 102 -15.48 10.47 -3.99
N LEU A 103 -15.05 9.97 -2.82
CA LEU A 103 -15.53 10.47 -1.53
C LEU A 103 -14.93 11.83 -1.13
N MET A 104 -13.89 12.31 -1.82
CA MET A 104 -13.25 13.61 -1.55
C MET A 104 -13.88 14.78 -2.32
N ALA A 105 -14.69 14.51 -3.35
CA ALA A 105 -15.29 15.55 -4.19
C ALA A 105 -16.71 15.98 -3.75
N ILE A 106 -17.37 15.21 -2.87
CA ILE A 106 -18.80 15.38 -2.57
C ILE A 106 -19.06 16.58 -1.62
N SER A 107 -18.05 17.12 -0.92
CA SER A 107 -18.22 18.29 -0.04
C SER A 107 -17.69 19.61 -0.62
N ALA A 108 -17.22 19.63 -1.87
CA ALA A 108 -16.77 20.87 -2.53
C ALA A 108 -17.92 21.67 -3.18
N SER A 109 -19.14 21.13 -3.22
CA SER A 109 -20.30 21.76 -3.86
C SER A 109 -21.34 22.30 -2.86
N SER A 110 -20.90 22.97 -1.79
CA SER A 110 -21.78 23.85 -1.00
C SER A 110 -21.20 25.25 -0.96
N SER A 111 -21.14 25.88 -2.13
CA SER A 111 -21.02 27.33 -2.28
C SER A 111 -21.94 27.80 -3.39
N SER A 112 -23.19 28.05 -3.02
CA SER A 112 -24.14 28.97 -3.68
C SER A 112 -25.07 29.50 -2.61
#